data_AF-A0A526PZ99-F1
#
_entry.id   AF-A0A526PZ99-F1
#
_cell.length_a   1.000
_cell.length_b   1.000
_cell.length_c   1.000
_cell.angle_alpha   90.00
_cell.angle_beta   90.00
_cell.angle_gamma   90.00
#
_symmetry.space_group_name_H-M   'P 1'
#
loop_
_entity.id
_entity.type
_entity.pdbx_description
1 polymer ?
#
loop_
_entity_poly.entity_id
_entity_poly.type
_entity_poly.pdbx_seq_one_letter_code
_entity_poly.pdbx_strand_id
1 'polypeptide(L)' 'EHNLRLVNAINDDGRIYLTQTKVDGRVAIRFQAGQFEATADDIDAAFDVITEIARCLT' A
#
# COMPACT_ATOMS: atom_id res chain seq x y z
N GLU A 1 -14.99 1.34 1.08
CA GLU A 1 -14.59 0.84 2.41
C GLU A 1 -13.40 -0.11 2.33
N HIS A 2 -13.44 -1.18 1.53
CA HIS A 2 -12.36 -2.16 1.36
C HIS A 2 -10.95 -1.53 1.20
N ASN A 3 -10.74 -0.68 0.18
CA ASN A 3 -9.43 -0.05 -0.05
C ASN A 3 -8.98 0.89 1.08
N LEU A 4 -9.93 1.52 1.80
CA LEU A 4 -9.61 2.37 2.94
C LEU A 4 -9.16 1.54 4.16
N ARG A 5 -9.81 0.39 4.38
CA ARG A 5 -9.38 -0.57 5.40
C ARG A 5 -7.99 -1.12 5.11
N LEU A 6 -7.73 -1.49 3.84
CA LEU A 6 -6.44 -2.01 3.43
C LEU A 6 -5.31 -0.97 3.61
N VAL A 7 -5.48 0.27 3.14
CA VAL A 7 -4.43 1.29 3.27
C VAL A 7 -4.16 1.67 4.73
N ASN A 8 -5.19 1.68 5.59
CA ASN A 8 -5.00 1.90 7.03
C ASN A 8 -4.22 0.75 7.65
N ALA A 9 -4.58 -0.51 7.37
CA ALA A 9 -3.87 -1.65 7.91
C ALA A 9 -2.40 -1.72 7.46
N ILE A 10 -2.11 -1.36 6.19
CA ILE A 10 -0.73 -1.25 5.69
C ILE A 10 0.05 -0.17 6.45
N ASN A 11 -0.56 0.99 6.66
CA ASN A 11 0.10 2.10 7.37
C ASN A 11 0.26 1.82 8.88
N ASP A 12 -0.68 1.08 9.48
CA ASP A 12 -0.62 0.65 10.89
C ASP A 12 0.44 -0.45 11.11
N ASP A 13 0.69 -1.30 10.10
CA ASP A 13 1.79 -2.30 10.11
C ASP A 13 3.18 -1.64 10.10
N GLY A 14 3.32 -0.50 9.42
CA GLY A 14 4.47 0.40 9.54
C GLY A 14 5.72 0.00 8.72
N ARG A 15 5.71 -1.13 7.99
CA ARG A 15 6.81 -1.49 7.07
C ARG A 15 6.91 -0.59 5.85
N ILE A 16 5.77 -0.11 5.34
CA ILE A 16 5.69 0.85 4.23
C ILE A 16 4.60 1.90 4.52
N TYR A 17 4.65 3.03 3.83
CA TYR A 17 3.63 4.07 3.93
C TYR A 17 3.02 4.38 2.56
N LEU A 18 1.69 4.30 2.47
CA LEU A 18 0.93 4.58 1.26
C LEU A 18 -0.11 5.66 1.49
N THR A 19 -0.40 6.40 0.42
CA THR A 19 -1.49 7.38 0.39
C THR A 19 -2.64 6.89 -0.47
N GLN A 20 -3.80 7.48 -0.28
CA GLN A 20 -5.02 7.19 -1.01
C GLN A 20 -5.55 8.45 -1.68
N THR A 21 -6.33 8.26 -2.75
CA THR A 21 -7.06 9.32 -3.44
C THR A 21 -8.46 8.85 -3.81
N LYS A 22 -9.27 9.75 -4.38
CA LYS A 22 -10.57 9.41 -4.96
C LYS A 22 -10.50 9.53 -6.48
N VAL A 23 -10.84 8.46 -7.17
CA VAL A 23 -11.01 8.42 -8.63
C VAL A 23 -12.44 7.98 -8.90
N ASP A 24 -13.21 8.81 -9.64
CA ASP A 24 -14.62 8.56 -9.93
C ASP A 24 -15.47 8.23 -8.68
N GLY A 25 -15.21 8.96 -7.60
CA GLY A 25 -15.87 8.79 -6.30
C GLY A 25 -15.44 7.54 -5.51
N ARG A 26 -14.55 6.71 -6.04
CA ARG A 26 -14.04 5.49 -5.39
C ARG A 26 -12.65 5.73 -4.80
N VAL A 27 -12.40 5.14 -3.63
CA VAL A 27 -11.07 5.20 -2.99
C VAL A 27 -10.11 4.31 -3.76
N ALA A 28 -8.99 4.88 -4.19
CA ALA A 28 -7.87 4.17 -4.80
C ALA A 28 -6.61 4.36 -3.95
N ILE A 29 -5.83 3.29 -3.79
CA ILE A 29 -4.51 3.35 -3.14
C ILE A 29 -3.50 3.80 -4.20
N ARG A 30 -2.70 4.81 -3.87
CA ARG A 30 -1.65 5.32 -4.74
C ARG A 30 -0.30 4.80 -4.26
N PHE A 31 0.19 3.80 -4.96
CA PHE A 31 1.55 3.30 -4.81
C PHE A 31 2.48 4.14 -5.69
N GLN A 32 3.46 4.80 -5.08
CA GLN A 32 4.49 5.55 -5.80
C GLN A 32 5.86 4.99 -5.43
N ALA A 33 6.53 4.41 -6.41
CA ALA A 33 7.91 3.97 -6.34
C ALA A 33 8.87 5.10 -6.76
N GLY A 34 10.14 5.00 -6.34
CA GLY A 34 11.21 5.83 -6.91
C GLY A 34 11.60 7.08 -6.10
N GLN A 35 11.66 6.99 -4.78
CA GLN A 35 12.58 7.87 -4.03
C GLN A 35 14.02 7.60 -4.50
N PHE A 36 14.92 8.58 -4.36
CA PHE A 36 16.27 8.52 -4.97
C PHE A 36 17.07 7.24 -4.66
N GLU A 37 16.83 6.63 -3.50
CA GLU A 37 17.55 5.44 -3.02
C GLU A 37 16.77 4.14 -3.22
N ALA A 38 15.56 4.19 -3.81
CA ALA A 38 14.75 3.00 -4.01
C ALA A 38 15.40 2.02 -4.98
N THR A 39 15.52 0.77 -4.55
CA THR A 39 16.04 -0.37 -5.31
C THR A 39 14.89 -1.25 -5.82
N ALA A 40 15.21 -2.25 -6.65
CA ALA A 40 14.22 -3.25 -7.07
C ALA A 40 13.69 -4.07 -5.88
N ASP A 41 14.59 -4.43 -4.95
CA ASP A 41 14.26 -5.19 -3.75
C ASP A 41 13.25 -4.44 -2.86
N ASP A 42 13.30 -3.10 -2.81
CA ASP A 42 12.32 -2.29 -2.08
C ASP A 42 10.91 -2.38 -2.71
N ILE A 43 10.83 -2.53 -4.03
CA ILE A 43 9.54 -2.67 -4.74
C ILE A 43 8.97 -4.06 -4.50
N ASP A 44 9.80 -5.09 -4.56
CA ASP A 44 9.41 -6.46 -4.27
C ASP A 44 8.93 -6.58 -2.81
N ALA A 45 9.69 -6.00 -1.86
CA ALA A 45 9.28 -5.94 -0.45
C ALA A 45 7.95 -5.22 -0.25
N ALA A 46 7.72 -4.09 -0.94
CA ALA A 46 6.45 -3.38 -0.85
C ALA A 46 5.27 -4.21 -1.40
N PHE A 47 5.48 -4.94 -2.51
CA PHE A 47 4.47 -5.85 -3.05
C PHE A 47 4.12 -6.97 -2.06
N ASP A 48 5.15 -7.58 -1.46
CA ASP A 48 4.97 -8.63 -0.47
C ASP A 48 4.16 -8.14 0.73
N VAL A 49 4.52 -6.98 1.31
CA VAL A 49 3.77 -6.38 2.43
C VAL A 49 2.31 -6.11 2.04
N ILE A 50 2.05 -5.51 0.88
CA ILE A 50 0.67 -5.21 0.43
C ILE A 50 -0.15 -6.49 0.34
N THR A 51 0.40 -7.55 -0.25
CA THR A 51 -0.35 -8.80 -0.45
C THR A 51 -0.49 -9.62 0.83
N GLU A 52 0.50 -9.58 1.73
CA GLU A 52 0.43 -10.18 3.05
C GLU A 52 -0.71 -9.56 3.87
N ILE A 53 -0.74 -8.23 4.02
CA ILE A 53 -1.79 -7.54 4.78
C ILE A 53 -3.17 -7.77 4.15
N ALA A 54 -3.27 -7.77 2.81
CA ALA A 54 -4.53 -8.06 2.13
C ALA A 54 -5.08 -9.46 2.46
N ARG A 55 -4.22 -10.47 2.58
CA ARG A 55 -4.59 -11.84 2.97
C ARG A 55 -4.99 -11.95 4.45
N CYS A 56 -4.49 -11.08 5.32
CA CYS A 56 -4.85 -11.06 6.74
C CYS A 56 -6.19 -10.35 7.03
N LEU A 57 -6.75 -9.62 6.05
CA LEU A 57 -7.99 -8.85 6.20
C LEU A 57 -9.26 -9.60 5.73
N THR A 58 -9.12 -10.84 5.25
CA THR A 58 -10.23 -11.71 4.81
C THR A 58 -11.02 -12.30 5.98
#